data_AF-A0A4Q2LH95-F1
#
_entry.id   AF-A0A4Q2LH95-F1
#
_cell.length_a   1.000
_cell.length_b   1.000
_cell.length_c   1.000
_cell.angle_alpha   90.00
_cell.angle_beta   90.00
_cell.angle_gamma   90.00
#
_symmetry.space_group_name_H-M   'P 1'
#
loop_
_entity.id
_entity.type
_entity.pdbx_description
1 polymer ?
#
loop_
_entity_poly.entity_id
_entity_poly.type
_entity_poly.pdbx_seq_one_letter_code
_entity_poly.pdbx_strand_id
1 'polypeptide(L)' 'MKLVEFAENELIVELSHLQKDFLELLEVKGELFYSLIKPETEDTKKVIDIYHKWLDSRVLAVC' A
#
# COMPACT_ATOMS: atom_id res chain seq x y z
N MET A 1 -9.91 3.62 8.00
CA MET A 1 -9.28 4.34 6.87
C MET A 1 -8.84 3.30 5.86
N LYS A 2 -9.26 3.42 4.61
CA LYS A 2 -8.81 2.51 3.53
C LYS A 2 -7.37 2.80 3.15
N LEU A 3 -6.67 1.80 2.61
CA LEU A 3 -5.27 1.94 2.20
C LEU A 3 -5.07 3.02 1.12
N VAL A 4 -5.95 3.08 0.12
CA VAL A 4 -5.87 4.10 -0.95
C VAL A 4 -6.10 5.51 -0.39
N GLU A 5 -7.08 5.67 0.51
CA GLU A 5 -7.34 6.96 1.16
C GLU A 5 -6.16 7.42 2.02
N PHE A 6 -5.50 6.50 2.72
CA PHE A 6 -4.28 6.81 3.47
C PHE A 6 -3.16 7.28 2.53
N ALA A 7 -2.96 6.60 1.41
CA ALA A 7 -1.93 6.96 0.45
C ALA A 7 -2.14 8.36 -0.14
N GLU A 8 -3.38 8.72 -0.47
CA GLU A 8 -3.69 10.01 -1.10
C GLU A 8 -3.78 11.16 -0.08
N ASN A 9 -4.36 10.92 1.09
CA ASN A 9 -4.64 11.99 2.06
C ASN A 9 -3.54 12.17 3.12
N GLU A 10 -2.94 11.08 3.60
CA GLU A 10 -1.92 11.13 4.66
C GLU A 10 -0.51 11.19 4.07
N LEU A 11 -0.23 10.35 3.07
CA LEU A 11 1.09 10.33 2.42
C LEU A 11 1.22 11.37 1.30
N ILE A 12 0.11 12.02 0.89
CA ILE A 12 0.06 13.04 -0.16
C ILE A 12 0.70 12.53 -1.46
N VAL A 13 0.36 11.30 -1.85
CA VAL A 13 0.93 10.63 -3.02
C VAL A 13 -0.10 10.56 -4.13
N GLU A 14 0.26 11.04 -5.31
CA GLU A 14 -0.55 10.82 -6.51
C GLU A 14 -0.34 9.39 -7.02
N LEU A 15 -1.46 8.66 -7.17
CA LEU A 15 -1.48 7.26 -7.59
C LEU A 15 -2.17 7.09 -8.93
N SER A 16 -1.56 6.31 -9.82
CA SER A 16 -2.22 5.88 -11.05
C SER A 16 -3.35 4.88 -10.75
N HIS A 17 -4.29 4.71 -11.69
CA HIS A 17 -5.35 3.71 -11.57
C HIS A 17 -4.79 2.30 -11.26
N LEU A 18 -3.70 1.91 -11.94
CA LEU A 18 -3.06 0.62 -11.73
C LEU A 18 -2.46 0.49 -10.31
N GLN A 19 -1.86 1.56 -9.78
CA GLN A 19 -1.31 1.55 -8.42
C GLN A 19 -2.43 1.45 -7.37
N LYS A 20 -3.58 2.08 -7.61
CA LYS A 20 -4.77 1.97 -6.73
C LYS A 20 -5.31 0.55 -6.72
N ASP A 21 -5.51 -0.07 -7.88
CA ASP A 21 -5.96 -1.46 -8.00
C ASP A 21 -5.00 -2.41 -7.27
N PHE A 22 -3.70 -2.15 -7.34
CA PHE A 22 -2.68 -2.93 -6.65
C PHE A 22 -2.71 -2.77 -5.14
N LEU A 23 -2.93 -1.55 -4.63
CA LEU A 23 -3.13 -1.31 -3.20
C LEU A 23 -4.40 -2.03 -2.71
N GLU A 24 -5.52 -1.92 -3.42
CA GLU A 24 -6.75 -2.62 -3.04
C GLU A 24 -6.55 -4.15 -2.99
N LEU A 25 -5.80 -4.71 -3.95
CA LEU A 25 -5.45 -6.13 -3.93
C LEU A 25 -4.59 -6.50 -2.71
N LEU A 26 -3.63 -5.66 -2.34
CA LEU A 26 -2.82 -5.85 -1.13
C LEU A 26 -3.64 -5.72 0.16
N GLU A 27 -4.61 -4.81 0.20
CA GLU A 27 -5.52 -4.64 1.34
C GLU A 27 -6.40 -5.89 1.54
N VAL A 28 -6.88 -6.52 0.45
CA VAL A 28 -7.75 -7.70 0.51
C VAL A 28 -6.97 -9.00 0.71
N LYS A 29 -5.85 -9.18 0.00
CA LYS A 29 -5.09 -10.44 0.00
C LYS A 29 -3.98 -10.50 1.06
N GLY A 30 -3.61 -9.35 1.61
CA GLY A 30 -2.65 -9.24 2.71
C GLY A 30 -1.24 -9.72 2.36
N GLU A 31 -0.49 -10.08 3.39
CA GLU A 31 0.92 -10.49 3.31
C GLU A 31 1.19 -11.65 2.33
N LEU A 32 0.21 -12.53 2.11
CA LEU A 32 0.33 -13.63 1.14
C LEU A 32 0.56 -13.10 -0.28
N PHE A 33 -0.16 -12.05 -0.69
CA PHE A 33 0.03 -11.44 -2.00
C PHE A 33 1.34 -10.64 -2.06
N TYR A 34 1.66 -9.93 -0.98
CA TYR A 34 2.95 -9.25 -0.85
C TYR A 34 4.14 -10.19 -1.08
N SER A 35 4.12 -11.40 -0.50
CA SER A 35 5.21 -12.38 -0.65
C SER A 35 5.39 -12.90 -2.09
N LEU A 36 4.37 -12.77 -2.93
CA LEU A 36 4.36 -13.22 -4.32
C LEU A 36 4.80 -12.13 -5.29
N ILE A 37 4.68 -10.85 -4.90
CA ILE A 37 5.06 -9.73 -5.74
C ILE A 37 6.55 -9.47 -5.58
N LYS A 38 7.33 -9.67 -6.64
CA LYS A 38 8.70 -9.17 -6.71
C LYS A 38 8.67 -7.72 -7.20
N PRO A 39 9.15 -6.74 -6.40
CA PRO A 39 9.18 -5.35 -6.84
C PRO A 39 10.32 -5.11 -7.84
N GLU A 40 10.09 -5.53 -9.08
CA GLU A 40 11.03 -5.38 -10.19
C GLU A 40 10.95 -3.99 -10.83
N THR A 41 9.83 -3.28 -10.64
CA THR A 41 9.60 -1.93 -11.19
C THR A 41 9.49 -0.88 -10.08
N GLU A 42 9.83 0.37 -10.41
CA GLU A 42 9.69 1.51 -9.50
C GLU A 42 8.23 1.73 -9.06
N ASP A 43 7.27 1.47 -9.95
CA ASP A 43 5.84 1.54 -9.60
C ASP A 43 5.46 0.51 -8.53
N THR A 44 5.96 -0.72 -8.65
CA THR A 44 5.71 -1.78 -7.67
C THR A 44 6.37 -1.47 -6.34
N LYS A 45 7.60 -0.93 -6.35
CA LYS A 45 8.29 -0.49 -5.12
C LYS A 45 7.52 0.60 -4.39
N LYS A 46 7.00 1.59 -5.13
CA LYS A 46 6.19 2.69 -4.56
C LYS A 46 4.92 2.17 -3.88
N VAL A 47 4.20 1.25 -4.53
CA VAL A 47 3.00 0.61 -3.96
C VAL A 47 3.34 -0.14 -2.67
N ILE A 48 4.44 -0.92 -2.68
CA ILE A 48 4.87 -1.68 -1.50
C ILE A 48 5.26 -0.75 -0.35
N ASP A 49 5.99 0.32 -0.62
CA ASP A 49 6.40 1.30 0.40
C ASP A 49 5.17 1.94 1.07
N ILE A 50 4.16 2.30 0.28
CA ILE A 50 2.88 2.82 0.79
C ILE A 50 2.17 1.79 1.66
N TYR A 51 2.13 0.54 1.23
CA TYR A 51 1.52 -0.55 2.00
C TYR A 51 2.18 -0.74 3.36
N HIS A 52 3.51 -0.73 3.42
CA HIS A 52 4.25 -0.81 4.69
C HIS A 52 3.97 0.37 5.61
N LYS A 53 4.02 1.60 5.09
CA LYS A 53 3.69 2.80 5.88
C LYS A 53 2.28 2.74 6.46
N TRP A 54 1.33 2.17 5.72
CA TRP A 54 -0.02 1.96 6.22
C TRP A 54 -0.08 0.93 7.35
N LEU A 55 0.60 -0.21 7.19
CA LEU A 55 0.70 -1.22 8.27
C LEU A 55 1.32 -0.63 9.54
N ASP A 56 2.43 0.10 9.41
CA ASP A 56 3.11 0.75 10.53
C ASP A 56 2.22 1.77 11.25
N SER A 57 1.48 2.59 10.48
CA SER A 57 0.52 3.56 11.05
C SER A 57 -0.58 2.88 11.86
N ARG A 58 -1.00 1.67 11.45
CA ARG A 58 -2.01 0.90 12.18
C ARG A 58 -1.47 0.25 13.43
N VAL A 59 -0.20 -0.16 13.44
CA VAL A 59 0.47 -0.68 14.64
C VAL A 59 0.63 0.44 15.67
N LEU A 60 1.05 1.64 15.24
CA LEU A 60 1.18 2.81 16.10
C LEU A 60 -0.15 3.30 16.67
N ALA A 61 -1.27 3.16 15.94
CA ALA A 61 -2.60 3.55 16.42
C ALA A 61 -3.19 2.62 17.51
N VAL A 62 -2.55 1.48 17.79
CA VAL A 62 -3.03 0.46 18.74
C VAL A 62 -2.24 0.51 20.08
N CYS A 63 -1.26 1.40 20.22
CA CYS A 63 -0.54 1.67 21.47
C CYS A 63 -1.05 2.96 22.14
#